data_AF-A0A804NZ92-F1
#
_entry.id   AF-A0A804NZ92-F1
#
_cell.length_a   1.000
_cell.length_b   1.000
_cell.length_c   1.000
_cell.angle_alpha   90.00
_cell.angle_beta   90.00
_cell.angle_gamma   90.00
#
_symmetry.space_group_name_H-M   'P 1'
#
loop_
_entity.id
_entity.type
_entity.pdbx_description
1 polymer ?
#
loop_
_entity_poly.entity_id
_entity_poly.type
_entity_poly.pdbx_seq_one_letter_code
_entity_poly.pdbx_strand_id
1 'polypeptide(L)'
;MLACGEDLGLIPACVHPVMQELGLIGLRIQRMPSEPNLEFGIPSQYSYMTVCALSCHDCSTLRAWWEEDEGRRSRFYKTVVGSDEEAPSRCTPEVVHFIVQQHFDAPSMWAIFPLQVRNLNLWPLNCNTTA
;
A
#
# COMPACT_ATOMS: atom_id res chain seq x y z
N MET A 1 16.07 -7.85 -12.40
CA MET A 1 15.55 -7.35 -11.11
C MET A 1 15.58 -5.84 -11.19
N LEU A 2 14.47 -5.16 -10.91
CA LEU A 2 14.39 -3.70 -10.91
C LEU A 2 14.59 -3.21 -9.48
N ALA A 3 15.50 -2.25 -9.28
CA ALA A 3 15.74 -1.66 -7.98
C ALA A 3 14.74 -0.52 -7.72
N CYS A 4 14.24 -0.43 -6.49
CA CYS A 4 13.37 0.64 -6.02
C CYS A 4 14.00 1.23 -4.75
N GLY A 5 14.17 2.54 -4.71
CA GLY A 5 14.62 3.26 -3.54
C GLY A 5 13.45 3.50 -2.61
N GLU A 6 13.62 3.16 -1.34
CA GLU A 6 12.69 3.52 -0.29
C GLU A 6 12.86 5.00 0.06
N ASP A 7 12.03 5.86 -0.54
CA ASP A 7 11.99 7.32 -0.33
C ASP A 7 10.80 7.74 0.56
N LEU A 8 10.46 6.91 1.55
CA LEU A 8 9.35 7.14 2.47
C LEU A 8 9.80 7.75 3.80
N GLY A 9 8.88 8.43 4.48
CA GLY A 9 9.08 8.92 5.85
C GLY A 9 10.02 10.13 5.94
N LEU A 10 10.88 10.13 6.95
CA LEU A 10 11.77 11.26 7.26
C LEU A 10 13.08 11.13 6.50
N ILE A 11 13.07 11.58 5.24
CA ILE A 11 14.28 11.62 4.40
C ILE A 11 14.76 13.06 4.18
N PRO A 12 16.09 13.27 4.03
CA PRO A 12 16.63 14.58 3.68
C PRO A 12 16.05 15.10 2.35
N ALA A 13 15.87 16.42 2.25
CA ALA A 13 15.30 17.06 1.06
C ALA A 13 16.09 16.80 -0.24
N CYS A 14 17.38 16.45 -0.13
CA CYS A 14 18.22 16.11 -1.29
C CYS A 14 17.96 14.73 -1.88
N VAL A 15 17.28 13.82 -1.17
CA VAL A 15 17.09 12.43 -1.63
C VAL A 15 16.25 12.37 -2.90
N HIS A 16 15.09 13.03 -2.93
CA HIS A 16 14.21 13.00 -4.11
C HIS A 16 14.89 13.56 -5.38
N PRO A 17 15.56 14.75 -5.36
CA PRO A 17 16.30 15.23 -6.52
C PRO A 17 17.40 14.29 -7.00
N VAL A 18 18.19 13.71 -6.07
CA VAL A 18 19.27 12.78 -6.43
C VAL A 18 18.72 11.50 -7.03
N MET A 19 17.62 10.97 -6.50
CA MET A 19 16.95 9.81 -7.08
C MET A 19 16.44 10.10 -8.50
N GLN A 20 15.87 11.29 -8.72
CA GLN A 20 15.42 11.71 -10.05
C GLN A 20 16.60 11.85 -11.03
N GLU A 21 17.71 12.46 -10.61
CA GLU A 21 18.92 12.62 -11.43
C GLU A 21 19.53 11.27 -11.83
N LEU A 22 19.53 10.31 -10.91
CA LEU A 22 20.06 8.96 -11.14
C LEU A 22 19.06 8.01 -11.81
N GLY A 23 17.84 8.45 -12.08
CA GLY A 23 16.79 7.59 -12.64
C GLY A 23 16.35 6.47 -11.71
N LEU A 24 16.46 6.66 -10.40
CA LEU A 24 16.03 5.69 -9.38
C LEU A 24 14.53 5.80 -9.16
N ILE A 25 13.87 4.63 -9.10
CA ILE A 25 12.43 4.52 -8.90
C ILE A 25 12.13 4.68 -7.41
N GLY A 26 11.12 5.48 -7.06
CA GLY A 26 10.66 5.67 -5.68
C GLY A 26 9.57 4.67 -5.27
N LEU A 27 9.35 4.50 -3.97
CA LEU A 27 8.29 3.67 -3.41
C LEU A 27 7.10 4.54 -3.00
N ARG A 28 5.88 4.14 -3.36
CA ARG A 28 4.66 4.86 -2.95
C ARG A 28 3.74 3.92 -2.17
N ILE A 29 3.56 4.23 -0.89
CA ILE A 29 2.63 3.54 -0.01
C ILE A 29 1.55 4.53 0.38
N GLN A 30 0.28 4.20 0.14
CA GLN A 30 -0.85 5.11 0.36
C GLN A 30 -0.92 5.64 1.80
N ARG A 31 -0.35 4.94 2.78
CA ARG A 31 -0.37 5.33 4.20
C ARG A 31 0.88 6.10 4.66
N MET A 32 1.83 6.29 3.74
CA MET A 32 3.05 7.06 3.92
C MET A 32 3.20 7.99 2.70
N PRO A 33 2.28 8.96 2.53
CA PRO A 33 2.40 9.94 1.45
C PRO A 33 3.71 10.74 1.58
N SER A 34 4.28 11.12 0.44
CA SER A 34 5.45 11.99 0.39
C SER A 34 5.06 13.46 0.65
N GLU A 35 3.79 13.81 0.42
CA GLU A 35 3.25 15.15 0.63
C GLU A 35 2.92 15.42 2.12
N PRO A 36 3.45 16.49 2.72
CA PRO A 36 3.35 16.72 4.17
C PRO A 36 1.92 17.02 4.66
N ASN A 37 1.02 17.40 3.75
CA ASN A 37 -0.34 17.80 4.07
C ASN A 37 -1.38 16.68 3.83
N LEU A 38 -0.92 15.49 3.42
CA LEU A 38 -1.79 14.35 3.18
C LEU A 38 -1.60 13.31 4.28
N GLU A 39 -2.70 12.80 4.84
CA GLU A 39 -2.64 11.60 5.70
C GLU A 39 -2.56 10.33 4.84
N PHE A 40 -3.17 10.37 3.65
CA PHE A 40 -3.18 9.28 2.69
C PHE A 40 -2.78 9.79 1.31
N GLY A 41 -1.88 9.05 0.66
CA GLY A 41 -1.50 9.28 -0.73
C GLY A 41 -2.68 9.10 -1.67
N ILE A 42 -2.58 9.73 -2.83
CA ILE A 42 -3.61 9.69 -3.88
C ILE A 42 -3.01 8.90 -5.06
N PRO A 43 -3.29 7.59 -5.19
CA PRO A 43 -2.63 6.75 -6.18
C PRO A 43 -2.74 7.25 -7.63
N SER A 44 -3.87 7.88 -7.98
CA SER A 44 -4.06 8.48 -9.31
C SER A 44 -3.14 9.66 -9.63
N GLN A 45 -2.45 10.23 -8.63
CA GLN A 45 -1.50 11.33 -8.77
C GLN A 45 -0.02 10.87 -8.64
N TYR A 46 0.24 9.58 -8.50
CA TYR A 46 1.62 9.09 -8.44
C TYR A 46 2.38 9.41 -9.73
N SER A 47 3.71 9.52 -9.66
CA SER A 47 4.53 9.74 -10.85
C SER A 47 4.91 8.41 -11.48
N TYR A 48 5.17 8.41 -12.80
CA TYR A 48 5.54 7.19 -13.51
C TYR A 48 6.77 6.50 -12.90
N MET A 49 7.78 7.24 -12.45
CA MET A 49 9.01 6.70 -11.84
C MET A 49 8.81 6.22 -10.39
N THR A 50 7.74 5.47 -10.13
CA THR A 50 7.42 4.90 -8.82
C THR A 50 6.96 3.44 -8.92
N VAL A 51 7.16 2.71 -7.82
CA VAL A 51 6.47 1.46 -7.51
C VAL A 51 5.39 1.78 -6.49
N CYS A 52 4.12 1.56 -6.80
CA CYS A 52 3.06 1.65 -5.80
C CYS A 52 2.84 0.29 -5.11
N ALA A 53 2.55 0.32 -3.82
CA ALA A 53 2.23 -0.88 -3.06
C ALA A 53 1.29 -0.59 -1.89
N LEU A 54 0.56 -1.61 -1.45
CA LEU A 54 -0.41 -1.52 -0.36
C LEU A 54 0.27 -1.44 1.02
N SER A 55 1.44 -2.05 1.13
CA SER A 55 2.23 -2.13 2.36
C SER A 55 3.69 -2.42 2.05
N CYS A 56 4.58 -2.05 2.97
CA CYS A 56 5.99 -2.44 2.98
C CYS A 56 6.33 -3.11 4.33
N HIS A 57 7.62 -3.38 4.58
CA HIS A 57 8.08 -4.01 5.82
C HIS A 57 7.87 -3.14 7.07
N ASP A 58 7.77 -1.81 6.89
CA ASP A 58 7.52 -0.84 7.96
C ASP A 58 6.02 -0.58 8.24
N CYS A 59 5.13 -1.24 7.50
CA CYS A 59 3.69 -1.07 7.68
C CYS A 59 2.98 -2.40 7.93
N SER A 60 1.89 -2.35 8.70
CA SER A 60 0.95 -3.46 8.80
C SER A 60 0.39 -3.85 7.43
N THR A 61 0.09 -5.13 7.22
CA THR A 61 -0.60 -5.62 6.02
C THR A 61 -1.93 -4.86 5.78
N LEU A 62 -2.43 -4.85 4.54
CA LEU A 62 -3.69 -4.15 4.21
C LEU A 62 -4.84 -4.51 5.17
N ARG A 63 -5.03 -5.82 5.43
CA ARG A 63 -6.09 -6.30 6.33
C ARG A 63 -5.88 -5.83 7.76
N ALA A 64 -4.67 -6.00 8.29
CA ALA A 64 -4.36 -5.61 9.66
C ALA A 64 -4.60 -4.11 9.87
N TRP A 65 -4.10 -3.28 8.96
CA TRP A 65 -4.32 -1.83 9.02
C TRP A 65 -5.78 -1.42 9.03
N TRP A 66 -6.59 -2.02 8.16
CA TRP A 66 -8.01 -1.70 8.11
C TRP A 66 -8.74 -2.06 9.41
N GLU A 67 -8.32 -3.16 10.05
CA GLU A 67 -8.98 -3.73 11.22
C GLU A 67 -8.41 -3.20 12.55
N GLU A 68 -7.18 -2.67 12.60
CA GLU A 68 -6.47 -2.30 13.84
C GLU A 68 -6.79 -0.91 14.39
N ASP A 69 -7.08 0.09 13.53
CA ASP A 69 -7.33 1.47 13.94
C ASP A 69 -8.64 1.99 13.33
N GLU A 70 -9.70 1.96 14.13
CA GLU A 70 -11.02 2.48 13.77
C GLU A 70 -10.98 3.96 13.38
N GLY A 71 -10.25 4.80 14.12
CA GLY A 71 -10.19 6.23 13.85
C GLY A 71 -9.54 6.52 12.49
N ARG A 72 -8.43 5.85 12.18
CA ARG A 72 -7.76 5.97 10.89
C ARG A 72 -8.58 5.37 9.75
N ARG A 73 -9.28 4.25 9.99
CA ARG A 73 -10.22 3.66 9.04
C ARG A 73 -11.33 4.65 8.67
N SER A 74 -12.00 5.26 9.65
CA SER A 74 -13.11 6.19 9.39
C SER A 74 -12.64 7.45 8.66
N ARG A 75 -11.43 7.96 8.97
CA ARG A 75 -10.82 9.06 8.19
C ARG A 75 -10.51 8.64 6.74
N PHE A 76 -9.94 7.46 6.54
CA PHE A 76 -9.69 6.94 5.19
C PHE A 76 -10.99 6.78 4.40
N TYR A 77 -12.03 6.20 5.01
CA TYR A 77 -13.33 5.99 4.35
C TYR A 77 -13.96 7.33 3.94
N LYS A 78 -13.91 8.32 4.82
CA LYS A 78 -14.41 9.66 4.51
C LYS A 78 -13.60 10.36 3.42
N THR A 79 -12.28 10.39 3.53
CA THR A 79 -11.42 11.20 2.65
C THR A 79 -11.11 10.53 1.32
N VAL A 80 -10.95 9.21 1.31
CA VAL A 80 -10.49 8.45 0.13
C VAL A 80 -11.63 7.71 -0.56
N VAL A 81 -12.56 7.10 0.19
CA VAL A 81 -13.76 6.47 -0.39
C VAL A 81 -14.83 7.54 -0.70
N GLY A 82 -14.84 8.65 0.03
CA GLY A 82 -15.80 9.74 -0.17
C GLY A 82 -17.18 9.42 0.39
N SER A 83 -17.28 8.49 1.35
CA SER A 83 -18.53 8.11 1.99
C SER A 83 -18.60 8.66 3.41
N ASP A 84 -19.76 9.24 3.77
CA ASP A 84 -20.08 9.65 5.15
C ASP A 84 -20.71 8.51 5.97
N GLU A 85 -20.86 7.31 5.38
CA GLU A 85 -21.32 6.13 6.10
C GLU A 85 -20.24 5.57 7.05
N GLU A 86 -20.66 4.73 7.99
CA GLU A 86 -19.74 4.04 8.88
C GLU A 86 -18.84 3.07 8.11
N ALA A 87 -17.53 3.14 8.37
CA ALA A 87 -16.57 2.32 7.66
C ALA A 87 -16.66 0.86 8.13
N PRO A 88 -16.74 -0.14 7.23
CA PRO A 88 -16.85 -1.55 7.61
C PRO A 88 -15.76 -1.96 8.60
N SER A 89 -16.13 -2.55 9.74
CA SER A 89 -15.16 -2.92 10.79
C SER A 89 -14.16 -4.00 10.37
N ARG A 90 -14.51 -4.77 9.34
CA ARG A 90 -13.65 -5.80 8.73
C ARG A 90 -13.17 -5.36 7.37
N CYS A 91 -11.99 -5.82 6.97
CA CYS A 91 -11.46 -5.61 5.63
C CYS A 91 -12.18 -6.56 4.66
N THR A 92 -13.37 -6.14 4.18
CA THR A 92 -14.23 -6.92 3.29
C THR A 92 -13.63 -7.00 1.88
N PRO A 93 -14.07 -7.95 1.03
CA PRO A 93 -13.63 -8.01 -0.36
C PRO A 93 -13.84 -6.70 -1.13
N GLU A 94 -14.92 -5.97 -0.85
CA GLU A 94 -15.25 -4.69 -1.50
C GLU A 94 -14.24 -3.61 -1.12
N VAL A 95 -13.85 -3.54 0.17
CA VAL A 95 -12.79 -2.64 0.65
C VAL A 95 -11.46 -2.98 -0.02
N VAL A 96 -11.09 -4.26 -0.05
CA VAL A 96 -9.85 -4.71 -0.68
C VAL A 96 -9.85 -4.37 -2.17
N HIS A 97 -10.95 -4.67 -2.87
CA HIS A 97 -11.11 -4.39 -4.28
C HIS A 97 -10.98 -2.88 -4.56
N PHE A 98 -11.65 -2.03 -3.77
CA PHE A 98 -11.54 -0.59 -3.91
C PHE A 98 -10.09 -0.10 -3.81
N ILE A 99 -9.36 -0.52 -2.77
CA ILE A 99 -7.99 -0.06 -2.54
C ILE A 99 -7.03 -0.63 -3.60
N VAL A 100 -7.17 -1.91 -3.94
CA VAL A 100 -6.36 -2.55 -4.99
C VAL A 100 -6.60 -1.88 -6.34
N GLN A 101 -7.85 -1.58 -6.69
CA GLN A 101 -8.19 -0.93 -7.95
C GLN A 101 -7.54 0.46 -8.06
N GLN A 102 -7.53 1.25 -6.98
CA GLN A 102 -6.82 2.54 -6.97
C GLN A 102 -5.33 2.42 -7.30
N HIS A 103 -4.67 1.37 -6.80
CA HIS A 103 -3.25 1.13 -7.06
C HIS A 103 -3.01 0.51 -8.44
N PHE A 104 -3.94 -0.32 -8.92
CA PHE A 104 -3.91 -0.88 -10.26
C PHE A 104 -4.04 0.20 -11.34
N ASP A 105 -4.90 1.20 -11.10
CA ASP A 105 -5.12 2.33 -12.01
C ASP A 105 -4.10 3.47 -11.79
N ALA A 106 -3.16 3.32 -10.85
CA ALA A 106 -2.12 4.31 -10.62
C ALA A 106 -1.17 4.40 -11.81
N PRO A 107 -0.70 5.60 -12.21
CA PRO A 107 0.26 5.78 -13.30
C PRO A 107 1.70 5.33 -12.94
N SER A 108 1.92 4.79 -11.74
CA SER A 108 3.19 4.18 -11.32
C SER A 108 3.66 3.15 -12.33
N MET A 109 4.97 3.03 -12.54
CA MET A 109 5.54 2.06 -13.46
C MET A 109 5.09 0.63 -13.11
N TRP A 110 5.10 0.32 -11.81
CA TRP A 110 4.80 -1.01 -11.26
C TRP A 110 3.86 -0.89 -10.07
N ALA A 111 2.94 -1.85 -9.94
CA ALA A 111 2.12 -2.06 -8.75
C ALA A 111 2.48 -3.42 -8.12
N ILE A 112 2.82 -3.43 -6.83
CA ILE A 112 3.15 -4.65 -6.09
C ILE A 112 2.15 -4.87 -4.96
N PHE A 113 1.55 -6.04 -4.95
CA PHE A 113 0.51 -6.43 -3.98
C PHE A 113 1.01 -7.55 -3.08
N PRO A 114 1.46 -7.26 -1.84
CA PRO A 114 1.81 -8.29 -0.88
C PRO A 114 0.59 -9.16 -0.56
N LEU A 115 0.70 -10.46 -0.81
CA LEU A 115 -0.36 -11.42 -0.51
C LEU A 115 -0.22 -11.92 0.93
N GLN A 116 -1.28 -11.74 1.73
CA GLN A 116 -1.35 -12.28 3.07
C GLN A 116 -2.26 -13.51 3.11
N VAL A 117 -1.71 -14.65 3.51
CA VAL A 117 -2.48 -15.88 3.75
C VAL A 117 -2.90 -15.92 5.22
N ARG A 118 -4.20 -15.71 5.50
CA ARG A 118 -4.75 -15.67 6.87
C ARG A 118 -4.70 -17.04 7.58
N ASN A 119 -4.50 -18.13 6.85
CA ASN A 119 -4.64 -19.48 7.39
C ASN A 119 -3.54 -20.41 6.86
N LEU A 120 -2.39 -20.43 7.53
CA LEU A 120 -1.36 -21.46 7.29
C LEU A 120 -1.81 -22.85 7.79
N ASN A 121 -2.88 -22.95 8.58
CA ASN A 121 -3.46 -24.25 8.98
C ASN A 121 -4.07 -25.02 7.79
N LEU A 122 -4.11 -24.44 6.59
CA LEU A 122 -4.52 -25.11 5.35
C LEU A 122 -3.34 -25.42 4.41
N TRP A 123 -2.09 -25.14 4.81
CA TRP A 123 -0.90 -25.39 3.99
C TRP A 123 -0.11 -26.63 4.46
N PRO A 124 0.06 -27.62 3.58
CA PRO A 124 -0.92 -28.64 3.26
C PRO A 124 -0.88 -29.82 4.26
N LEU A 125 -2.06 -30.38 4.52
CA LEU A 125 -2.29 -31.73 5.02
C LEU A 125 -1.76 -32.85 4.11
N ASN A 126 -0.89 -32.59 3.14
CA ASN A 126 -0.44 -33.59 2.16
C ASN A 126 1.03 -33.46 1.70
N CYS A 127 1.92 -32.87 2.51
CA CYS A 127 3.38 -33.05 2.30
C CYS A 127 3.88 -34.45 2.74
N ASN A 128 3.02 -35.47 2.73
CA ASN A 128 3.42 -36.86 2.80
C ASN A 128 3.49 -37.45 1.38
N THR A 129 4.37 -36.90 0.55
CA THR A 129 5.01 -37.73 -0.47
C THR A 129 5.88 -38.72 0.28
N THR A 130 5.41 -39.96 0.29
CA THR A 130 6.14 -41.19 0.57
C THR A 130 7.60 -41.06 0.13
N ALA A 131 8.51 -41.10 1.10
CA ALA A 131 9.90 -41.49 0.87
C ALA A 131 9.98 -42.98 0.54
#